data_AF-A0A1E7HVX8-F1
#
_entry.id   AF-A0A1E7HVX8-F1
#
_cell.length_a   1.000
_cell.length_b   1.000
_cell.length_c   1.000
_cell.angle_alpha   90.00
_cell.angle_beta   90.00
_cell.angle_gamma   90.00
#
_symmetry.space_group_name_H-M   'P 1'
#
loop_
_entity.id
_entity.type
_entity.pdbx_description
1 polymer ?
#
loop_
_entity_poly.entity_id
_entity_poly.type
_entity_poly.pdbx_seq_one_letter_code
_entity_poly.pdbx_strand_id
1 'polypeptide(L)'
;MIIAVFLILVAAIATVFFCKSITTSFDKKNNELIEKEHNLTVTQKELAKKRRDLKKKLNRIKKSAQKGTQLEQNPATATPKNNLKSWISSKQNLDDSQYDTAENFAKDKNMSLLSAMLTLDIISVEIYEKAKKIKFGK
;
A
#
# COMPACT_ATOMS: atom_id res chain seq x y z
N MET A 1 -2.25 73.88 19.31
CA MET A 1 -3.17 72.91 19.98
C MET A 1 -3.99 72.09 18.99
N ILE A 2 -4.70 72.70 18.03
CA ILE A 2 -5.56 71.98 17.06
C ILE A 2 -4.81 70.89 16.28
N ILE A 3 -3.61 71.20 15.77
CA ILE A 3 -2.79 70.23 15.01
C ILE A 3 -2.35 69.05 15.89
N ALA A 4 -1.97 69.32 17.15
CA ALA A 4 -1.57 68.27 18.09
C ALA A 4 -2.74 67.33 18.44
N VAL A 5 -3.95 67.87 18.62
CA VAL A 5 -5.17 67.08 18.83
C VAL A 5 -5.47 66.20 17.62
N PHE A 6 -5.31 66.74 16.40
CA PHE A 6 -5.55 65.99 15.17
C PHE A 6 -4.55 64.83 15.00
N LEU A 7 -3.27 65.06 15.31
CA LEU A 7 -2.24 64.00 15.26
C LEU A 7 -2.49 62.89 16.28
N ILE A 8 -2.92 63.23 17.50
CA ILE A 8 -3.28 62.24 18.52
C ILE A 8 -4.47 61.38 18.06
N LEU A 9 -5.47 62.00 17.43
CA LEU A 9 -6.64 61.29 16.93
C LEU A 9 -6.28 60.30 15.80
N VAL A 10 -5.44 60.73 14.86
CA VAL A 10 -4.93 59.87 13.77
C VAL A 10 -4.09 58.71 14.33
N ALA A 11 -3.22 58.98 15.30
CA ALA A 11 -2.42 57.95 15.95
C ALA A 11 -3.28 56.91 16.69
N ALA A 12 -4.34 57.34 17.38
CA ALA A 12 -5.27 56.44 18.04
C ALA A 12 -6.01 55.53 17.04
N ILE A 13 -6.51 56.10 15.93
CA ILE A 13 -7.19 55.34 14.86
C ILE A 13 -6.24 54.32 14.23
N ALA A 14 -5.01 54.75 13.90
CA ALA A 14 -3.98 53.87 13.36
C ALA A 14 -3.66 52.72 14.32
N THR A 15 -3.51 53.01 15.62
CA THR A 15 -3.21 52.00 16.65
C THR A 15 -4.30 50.94 16.72
N VAL A 16 -5.58 51.34 16.72
CA VAL A 16 -6.71 50.40 16.72
C VAL A 16 -6.69 49.50 15.47
N PHE A 17 -6.41 50.09 14.31
CA PHE A 17 -6.36 49.33 13.05
C PHE A 17 -5.21 48.33 13.01
N PHE A 18 -4.03 48.74 13.47
CA PHE A 18 -2.86 47.86 13.58
C PHE A 18 -3.08 46.73 14.57
N CYS A 19 -3.61 47.02 15.77
CA CYS A 19 -3.93 45.97 16.75
C CYS A 19 -4.90 44.95 16.17
N LYS A 20 -5.99 45.39 15.52
CA LYS A 20 -6.97 44.49 14.91
C LYS A 20 -6.38 43.64 13.79
N SER A 21 -5.54 44.24 12.93
CA SER A 21 -4.87 43.53 11.84
C SER A 21 -3.91 42.47 12.36
N ILE A 22 -3.15 42.79 13.42
CA ILE A 22 -2.21 41.86 14.05
C ILE A 22 -2.97 40.70 14.67
N THR A 23 -4.00 40.96 15.49
CA THR A 23 -4.81 39.90 16.13
C THR A 23 -5.43 38.96 15.09
N THR A 24 -6.04 39.51 14.02
CA THR A 24 -6.65 38.70 12.96
C THR A 24 -5.61 37.81 12.25
N SER A 25 -4.40 38.33 12.02
CA SER A 25 -3.32 37.54 11.41
C SER A 25 -2.81 36.45 12.35
N PHE A 26 -2.75 36.70 13.66
CA PHE A 26 -2.35 35.70 14.64
C PHE A 26 -3.40 34.60 14.77
N ASP A 27 -4.69 34.95 14.84
CA ASP A 27 -5.79 33.98 14.92
C ASP A 27 -5.82 33.07 13.69
N LYS A 28 -5.63 33.64 12.48
CA LYS A 28 -5.55 32.84 11.26
C LYS A 28 -4.39 31.85 11.30
N LYS A 29 -3.19 32.30 11.67
CA LYS A 29 -2.01 31.42 11.76
C LYS A 29 -2.16 30.36 12.85
N ASN A 30 -2.78 30.72 13.98
CA ASN A 30 -3.03 29.78 15.07
C ASN A 30 -4.02 28.68 14.63
N ASN A 31 -5.10 29.05 13.96
CA ASN A 31 -6.06 28.09 13.42
C ASN A 31 -5.43 27.17 12.38
N GLU A 32 -4.61 27.70 11.46
CA GLU A 32 -3.84 26.88 10.51
C GLU A 32 -2.87 25.92 11.22
N LEU A 33 -2.29 26.34 12.34
CA LEU A 33 -1.38 25.50 13.12
C LEU A 33 -2.12 24.36 13.83
N ILE A 34 -3.27 24.66 14.45
CA ILE A 34 -4.15 23.68 15.08
C ILE A 34 -4.64 22.65 14.04
N GLU A 35 -5.03 23.10 12.85
CA GLU A 35 -5.46 22.21 11.77
C GLU A 35 -4.32 21.29 11.30
N LYS A 36 -3.09 21.83 11.16
CA LYS A 36 -1.91 21.02 10.84
C LYS A 36 -1.58 20.01 11.92
N GLU A 37 -1.65 20.38 13.19
CA GLU A 37 -1.41 19.48 14.32
C GLU A 37 -2.45 18.36 14.37
N HIS A 38 -3.73 18.70 14.14
CA HIS A 38 -4.80 17.72 14.04
C HIS A 38 -4.54 16.73 12.90
N ASN A 39 -4.24 17.23 11.70
CA ASN A 39 -3.96 16.40 10.53
C ASN A 39 -2.74 15.49 10.73
N LEU A 40 -1.67 16.00 11.35
CA LEU A 40 -0.50 15.20 11.73
C LEU A 40 -0.89 14.08 12.70
N THR A 41 -1.69 14.39 13.72
CA THR A 41 -2.13 13.41 14.72
C THR A 41 -3.01 12.32 14.10
N VAL A 42 -3.92 12.69 13.21
CA VAL A 42 -4.75 11.73 12.45
C VAL A 42 -3.86 10.84 11.59
N THR A 43 -2.92 11.42 10.84
CA THR A 43 -1.98 10.68 9.97
C THR A 43 -1.12 9.71 10.78
N GLN A 44 -0.62 10.12 11.95
CA GLN A 44 0.13 9.24 12.85
C GLN A 44 -0.72 8.06 13.36
N LYS A 45 -1.98 8.31 13.73
CA LYS A 45 -2.90 7.24 14.15
C LYS A 45 -3.18 6.26 13.00
N GLU A 46 -3.37 6.75 11.79
CA GLU A 46 -3.56 5.90 10.61
C GLU A 46 -2.32 5.08 10.28
N LEU A 47 -1.13 5.67 10.32
CA LEU A 47 0.15 4.97 10.16
C LEU A 47 0.32 3.87 11.21
N ALA A 48 0.01 4.17 12.47
CA ALA A 48 0.06 3.18 13.55
C ALA A 48 -0.92 2.03 13.30
N LYS A 49 -2.13 2.31 12.79
CA LYS A 49 -3.12 1.30 12.41
C LYS A 49 -2.62 0.45 11.24
N LYS A 50 -2.13 1.07 10.15
CA LYS A 50 -1.53 0.38 9.00
C LYS A 50 -0.37 -0.52 9.43
N ARG A 51 0.51 -0.04 10.31
CA ARG A 51 1.62 -0.83 10.85
C ARG A 51 1.13 -2.06 11.64
N ARG A 52 0.09 -1.91 12.46
CA ARG A 52 -0.52 -3.04 13.20
C ARG A 52 -1.15 -4.05 12.24
N ASP A 53 -1.85 -3.59 11.21
CA ASP A 53 -2.50 -4.47 10.24
C ASP A 53 -1.48 -5.21 9.35
N LEU A 54 -0.43 -4.53 8.90
CA LEU A 54 0.70 -5.17 8.21
C LEU A 54 1.39 -6.20 9.11
N LYS A 55 1.64 -5.88 10.38
CA LYS A 55 2.21 -6.85 11.34
C LYS A 55 1.31 -8.07 11.52
N LYS A 56 -0.03 -7.88 11.56
CA LYS A 56 -0.99 -9.00 11.60
C LYS A 56 -0.95 -9.83 10.32
N LYS A 57 -0.93 -9.20 9.15
CA LYS A 57 -0.80 -9.90 7.85
C LYS A 57 0.50 -10.70 7.80
N LEU A 58 1.62 -10.10 8.17
CA LEU A 58 2.92 -10.78 8.20
C LEU A 58 2.93 -11.95 9.18
N ASN A 59 2.31 -11.81 10.37
CA ASN A 59 2.15 -12.94 11.29
C ASN A 59 1.26 -14.05 10.73
N ARG A 60 0.21 -13.72 9.97
CA ARG A 60 -0.62 -14.74 9.28
C ARG A 60 0.18 -15.47 8.22
N ILE A 61 0.94 -14.73 7.40
CA ILE A 61 1.83 -15.30 6.37
C ILE A 61 2.91 -16.17 7.03
N LYS A 62 3.54 -15.72 8.11
CA LYS A 62 4.54 -16.50 8.84
C LYS A 62 3.94 -17.79 9.41
N LYS A 63 2.73 -17.73 9.96
CA LYS A 63 2.03 -18.93 10.46
C LYS A 63 1.61 -19.87 9.34
N SER A 64 1.15 -19.37 8.19
CA SER A 64 0.85 -20.22 7.04
C SER A 64 2.10 -20.83 6.44
N ALA A 65 3.20 -20.08 6.38
CA ALA A 65 4.50 -20.59 5.94
C ALA A 65 5.02 -21.67 6.89
N GLN A 66 5.04 -21.45 8.22
CA GLN A 66 5.45 -22.46 9.20
C GLN A 66 4.56 -23.71 9.18
N LYS A 67 3.25 -23.57 8.97
CA LYS A 67 2.36 -24.72 8.79
C LYS A 67 2.65 -25.47 7.47
N GLY A 68 3.04 -24.76 6.42
CA GLY A 68 3.55 -25.35 5.18
C GLY A 68 4.88 -26.09 5.39
N THR A 69 5.79 -25.54 6.20
CA THR A 69 7.10 -26.16 6.49
C THR A 69 6.98 -27.37 7.43
N GLN A 70 6.05 -27.38 8.39
CA GLN A 70 5.79 -28.57 9.22
C GLN A 70 5.13 -29.71 8.45
N LEU A 71 4.43 -29.43 7.34
CA LEU A 71 3.93 -30.44 6.42
C LEU A 71 5.04 -31.06 5.53
N GLU A 72 6.20 -30.40 5.40
CA GLU A 72 7.36 -30.93 4.67
C GLU A 72 8.35 -31.75 5.53
N GLN A 73 8.16 -31.85 6.85
CA GLN A 73 9.07 -32.59 7.75
C GLN A 73 8.61 -34.02 8.10
N ASN A 74 7.75 -34.62 7.27
CA ASN A 74 7.46 -36.05 7.35
C ASN A 74 8.00 -36.74 6.09
N PRO A 75 9.15 -37.44 6.14
CA PRO A 75 9.66 -38.18 5.01
C PRO A 75 8.91 -39.51 4.95
N ALA A 76 7.68 -39.47 4.46
CA ALA A 76 6.91 -40.67 4.15
C ALA A 76 6.28 -40.50 2.78
N THR A 77 7.06 -40.92 1.77
CA THR A 77 6.58 -41.59 0.56
C THR A 77 5.36 -40.95 -0.11
N ALA A 78 5.57 -39.86 -0.86
CA ALA A 78 4.59 -39.39 -1.82
C ALA A 78 5.28 -38.89 -3.10
N THR A 79 5.25 -39.77 -4.11
CA THR A 79 5.19 -39.56 -5.55
C THR A 79 5.39 -38.12 -6.07
N PRO A 80 6.26 -37.87 -7.07
CA PRO A 80 6.56 -36.53 -7.56
C PRO A 80 5.33 -35.90 -8.22
N LYS A 81 4.56 -35.12 -7.47
CA LYS A 81 3.59 -34.19 -8.07
C LYS A 81 4.37 -33.03 -8.66
N ASN A 82 4.62 -33.11 -9.97
CA ASN A 82 5.03 -32.01 -10.83
C ASN A 82 4.21 -30.75 -10.52
N ASN A 83 4.72 -29.88 -9.66
CA ASN A 83 4.03 -28.65 -9.30
C ASN A 83 4.30 -27.63 -10.42
N LEU A 84 3.26 -27.31 -11.19
CA LEU A 84 3.32 -26.41 -12.35
C LEU A 84 4.03 -25.10 -12.02
N LYS A 85 3.83 -24.56 -10.81
CA LYS A 85 4.53 -23.36 -10.32
C LYS A 85 6.05 -23.55 -10.34
N SER A 86 6.55 -24.64 -9.74
CA SER A 86 7.97 -24.96 -9.67
C SER A 86 8.56 -25.16 -11.08
N TRP A 87 7.80 -25.81 -11.97
CA TRP A 87 8.25 -25.99 -13.35
C TRP A 87 8.37 -24.67 -14.12
N ILE A 88 7.36 -23.79 -14.04
CA ILE A 88 7.41 -22.50 -14.75
C ILE A 88 8.52 -21.60 -14.17
N SER A 89 8.68 -21.54 -12.84
CA SER A 89 9.78 -20.82 -12.19
C SER A 89 11.16 -21.34 -12.57
N SER A 90 11.30 -22.62 -12.96
CA SER A 90 12.56 -23.18 -13.45
C SER A 90 12.88 -22.82 -14.91
N LYS A 91 11.88 -22.40 -15.68
CA LYS A 91 12.01 -22.08 -17.12
C LYS A 91 12.11 -20.58 -17.39
N GLN A 92 11.60 -19.77 -16.48
CA GLN A 92 11.62 -18.32 -16.59
C GLN A 92 11.80 -17.74 -15.19
N ASN A 93 12.62 -16.69 -15.09
CA ASN A 93 12.82 -15.99 -13.83
C ASN A 93 11.54 -15.18 -13.52
N LEU A 94 10.62 -15.81 -12.80
CA LEU A 94 9.34 -15.23 -12.40
C LEU A 94 9.51 -14.57 -11.05
N ASP A 95 9.17 -13.29 -10.99
CA ASP A 95 9.04 -12.60 -9.71
C ASP A 95 7.75 -13.07 -9.01
N ASP A 96 7.79 -13.21 -7.69
CA ASP A 96 6.64 -13.67 -6.90
C ASP A 96 5.42 -12.75 -7.09
N SER A 97 5.65 -11.46 -7.35
CA SER A 97 4.59 -10.49 -7.63
C SER A 97 3.83 -10.76 -8.94
N GLN A 98 4.52 -11.28 -9.96
CA GLN A 98 3.91 -11.64 -11.25
C GLN A 98 3.02 -12.87 -11.09
N TYR A 99 3.46 -13.84 -10.29
CA TYR A 99 2.68 -15.02 -9.96
C TYR A 99 1.38 -14.65 -9.22
N ASP A 100 1.47 -13.82 -8.18
CA ASP A 100 0.32 -13.36 -7.40
C ASP A 100 -0.67 -12.54 -8.25
N THR A 101 -0.14 -11.70 -9.15
CA THR A 101 -0.97 -10.93 -10.09
C THR A 101 -1.75 -11.85 -11.03
N ALA A 102 -1.10 -12.87 -11.58
CA ALA A 102 -1.76 -13.86 -12.43
C ALA A 102 -2.79 -14.70 -11.65
N GLU A 103 -2.52 -15.02 -10.39
CA GLU A 103 -3.46 -15.77 -9.55
C GLU A 103 -4.73 -14.96 -9.23
N ASN A 104 -4.57 -13.67 -8.93
CA ASN A 104 -5.71 -12.77 -8.71
C ASN A 104 -6.52 -12.59 -9.99
N PHE A 105 -5.85 -12.36 -11.13
CA PHE A 105 -6.52 -12.24 -12.42
C PHE A 105 -7.26 -13.52 -12.82
N ALA A 106 -6.67 -14.68 -12.56
CA ALA A 106 -7.30 -15.98 -12.81
C ALA A 106 -8.58 -16.16 -11.99
N LYS A 107 -8.56 -15.77 -10.71
CA LYS A 107 -9.73 -15.81 -9.82
C LYS A 107 -10.82 -14.84 -10.27
N ASP A 108 -10.45 -13.60 -10.58
CA ASP A 108 -11.40 -12.54 -10.97
C ASP A 108 -12.11 -12.86 -12.29
N LYS A 109 -11.40 -13.49 -13.24
CA LYS A 109 -11.93 -13.85 -14.56
C LYS A 109 -12.39 -15.30 -14.67
N ASN A 110 -12.40 -16.04 -13.56
CA ASN A 110 -12.74 -17.46 -13.51
C ASN A 110 -12.03 -18.28 -14.62
N MET A 111 -10.73 -18.06 -14.78
CA MET A 111 -9.91 -18.71 -15.81
C MET A 111 -8.74 -19.47 -15.20
N SER A 112 -8.09 -20.31 -16.00
CA SER A 112 -6.94 -21.07 -15.51
C SER A 112 -5.74 -20.16 -15.28
N LEU A 113 -4.96 -20.41 -14.22
CA LEU A 113 -3.74 -19.65 -13.92
C LEU A 113 -2.78 -19.55 -15.13
N LEU A 114 -2.64 -20.63 -15.88
CA LEU A 114 -1.78 -20.67 -17.05
C LEU A 114 -2.31 -19.76 -18.18
N SER A 115 -3.63 -19.72 -18.36
CA SER A 115 -4.28 -18.79 -19.30
C SER A 115 -4.13 -17.34 -18.84
N ALA A 116 -4.25 -17.08 -17.54
CA ALA A 116 -4.05 -15.75 -16.96
C ALA A 116 -2.59 -15.27 -17.15
N MET A 117 -1.62 -16.15 -16.90
CA MET A 117 -0.20 -15.85 -17.12
C MET A 117 0.09 -15.52 -18.59
N LEU A 118 -0.51 -16.25 -19.54
CA LEU A 118 -0.37 -15.94 -20.97
C LEU A 118 -1.06 -14.62 -21.33
N THR A 119 -2.26 -14.38 -20.79
CA THR A 119 -3.05 -13.16 -21.07
C THR A 119 -2.35 -11.90 -20.57
N LEU A 120 -1.65 -12.01 -19.44
CA LEU A 120 -0.87 -10.92 -18.85
C LEU A 120 0.54 -10.81 -19.41
N ASP A 121 0.87 -11.58 -20.46
CA ASP A 121 2.20 -11.63 -21.09
C ASP A 121 3.33 -11.95 -20.09
N ILE A 122 3.00 -12.71 -19.03
CA ILE A 122 3.94 -13.14 -17.99
C ILE A 122 4.74 -14.34 -18.49
N ILE A 123 4.11 -15.21 -19.29
CA ILE A 123 4.75 -16.37 -19.92
C ILE A 123 4.55 -16.30 -21.43
N SER A 124 5.54 -16.80 -22.19
CA SER A 124 5.42 -16.91 -23.64
C SER A 124 4.46 -18.03 -24.06
N VAL A 125 3.96 -17.96 -25.29
CA VAL A 125 3.11 -19.00 -25.91
C VAL A 125 3.82 -20.37 -25.90
N GLU A 126 5.14 -20.38 -26.11
CA GLU A 126 5.93 -21.62 -26.09
C GLU A 126 5.95 -22.27 -24.70
N ILE A 127 6.09 -21.46 -23.65
CA ILE A 127 6.07 -21.93 -22.26
C ILE A 127 4.65 -22.37 -21.89
N TYR A 128 3.61 -21.67 -22.35
CA TYR A 128 2.22 -22.06 -22.17
C TYR A 128 1.94 -23.46 -22.74
N GLU A 129 2.35 -23.74 -23.99
CA GLU A 129 2.12 -25.04 -24.62
C GLU A 129 2.88 -26.17 -23.91
N LYS A 130 4.13 -25.92 -23.47
CA LYS A 130 4.89 -26.90 -22.69
C LYS A 130 4.28 -27.15 -21.30
N ALA A 131 3.83 -26.09 -20.63
CA ALA A 131 3.17 -26.17 -19.33
C ALA A 131 1.81 -26.86 -19.40
N LYS A 132 1.06 -26.67 -20.50
CA LYS A 132 -0.21 -27.33 -20.78
C LYS A 132 -0.04 -28.85 -20.88
N LYS A 133 1.00 -29.34 -21.56
CA LYS A 133 1.33 -30.77 -21.65
C LYS A 133 1.60 -31.37 -20.26
N ILE A 134 2.28 -30.63 -19.40
CA ILE A 134 2.60 -31.06 -18.03
C ILE A 134 1.36 -31.04 -17.13
N LYS A 135 0.49 -30.04 -17.28
CA LYS A 135 -0.73 -29.89 -16.46
C LYS A 135 -1.85 -30.86 -16.86
N PHE A 136 -1.96 -31.19 -18.14
CA PHE A 136 -3.09 -31.95 -18.69
C PHE A 136 -2.72 -33.33 -19.25
N GLY A 137 -1.45 -33.76 -19.14
CA GLY A 137 -1.05 -35.16 -19.35
C GLY A 137 -1.44 -35.75 -20.71
N LYS A 138 -1.34 -34.97 -21.78
CA LYS A 138 -1.40 -35.45 -23.17
C LYS A 138 -0.14 -35.02 -23.92
#